data_AF-E1RF08-F1
#
_entry.id   AF-E1RF08-F1
#
_cell.length_a   1.000
_cell.length_b   1.000
_cell.length_c   1.000
_cell.angle_alpha   90.00
_cell.angle_beta   90.00
_cell.angle_gamma   90.00
#
_symmetry.space_group_name_H-M   'P 1'
#
loop_
_entity.id
_entity.type
_entity.pdbx_description
1 polymer ?
#
loop_
_entity_poly.entity_id
_entity_poly.type
_entity_poly.pdbx_seq_one_letter_code
_entity_poly.pdbx_strand_id
1 'polypeptide(L)'
;MDILTHAFSVIFLGGNLDIFLVCFGVVGTILPDMDILMHRLSGRDPLLYIFSHGGITHSIAGSILIAIVAFSSICLMQLAGILSLPSDPGFWISGLGMIVGGALLHITLDYLAYPGIPLFFPLSDKKYTLGIFPGPSLFLTIASVVFLILLILGFAGAADIYLWGIVFLGIIIFSLIKKGLVAGRFRGKETIPTFHPLHWIIVSEDDREYTISRYSITGGVYGESAYKKSESVGEEEIEALADDPEMKRLRYSSYLVVFERSEGKIRAYDPLRVSGLMFYPPDYREYVAELPES
;
A
#
# COMPACT_ATOMS: atom_id res chain seq x y z
N MET A 1 -4.45 1.46 -3.31
CA MET A 1 -5.84 1.41 -3.82
C MET A 1 -5.88 0.42 -4.97
N ASP A 2 -6.98 0.27 -5.72
CA ASP A 2 -6.96 -0.54 -6.94
C ASP A 2 -6.54 0.28 -8.17
N ILE A 3 -6.06 -0.42 -9.20
CA ILE A 3 -5.58 0.16 -10.46
C ILE A 3 -6.58 1.10 -11.15
N LEU A 4 -7.89 0.82 -11.09
CA LEU A 4 -8.90 1.67 -11.73
C LEU A 4 -9.07 2.98 -10.96
N THR A 5 -9.08 2.91 -9.64
CA THR A 5 -9.14 4.10 -8.80
C THR A 5 -7.92 5.01 -9.04
N HIS A 6 -6.72 4.45 -9.22
CA HIS A 6 -5.53 5.23 -9.60
C HIS A 6 -5.69 5.90 -10.97
N ALA A 7 -6.09 5.14 -12.00
CA ALA A 7 -6.29 5.67 -13.35
C ALA A 7 -7.39 6.74 -13.41
N PHE A 8 -8.54 6.53 -12.76
CA PHE A 8 -9.60 7.52 -12.72
C PHE A 8 -9.22 8.78 -11.93
N SER A 9 -8.36 8.67 -10.92
CA SER A 9 -7.89 9.83 -10.16
C SER A 9 -7.13 10.80 -11.05
N VAL A 10 -6.26 10.32 -11.95
CA VAL A 10 -5.55 11.20 -12.88
C VAL A 10 -6.45 11.70 -14.02
N ILE A 11 -7.41 10.91 -14.49
CA ILE A 11 -8.40 11.39 -15.49
C ILE A 11 -9.27 12.49 -14.87
N PHE A 12 -9.67 12.34 -13.61
CA PHE A 12 -10.41 13.37 -12.87
C PHE A 12 -9.62 14.67 -12.74
N LEU A 13 -8.36 14.59 -12.30
CA LEU A 13 -7.51 15.77 -12.12
C LEU A 13 -7.08 16.41 -13.45
N GLY A 14 -6.89 15.59 -14.48
CA GLY A 14 -6.44 15.99 -15.81
C GLY A 14 -7.56 16.21 -16.82
N GLY A 15 -8.84 16.15 -16.44
CA GLY A 15 -9.96 16.09 -17.39
C GLY A 15 -10.11 17.27 -18.36
N ASN A 16 -9.41 18.39 -18.10
CA ASN A 16 -9.38 19.57 -18.97
C ASN A 16 -8.12 19.65 -19.85
N LEU A 17 -7.23 18.66 -19.78
CA LEU A 17 -5.98 18.61 -20.53
C LEU A 17 -6.17 17.85 -21.85
N ASP A 18 -5.18 17.95 -22.73
CA ASP A 18 -5.10 17.12 -23.93
C ASP A 18 -5.13 15.63 -23.59
N ILE A 19 -5.87 14.84 -24.38
CA ILE A 19 -6.11 13.42 -24.10
C ILE A 19 -4.81 12.61 -24.04
N PHE A 20 -3.81 12.93 -24.86
CA PHE A 20 -2.55 12.21 -24.83
C PHE A 20 -1.80 12.51 -23.53
N LEU A 21 -1.83 13.75 -23.03
CA LEU A 21 -1.25 14.12 -21.73
C LEU A 21 -1.92 13.38 -20.58
N VAL A 22 -3.25 13.24 -20.62
CA VAL A 22 -3.99 12.40 -19.65
C VAL A 22 -3.53 10.95 -19.73
N CYS A 23 -3.35 10.39 -20.92
CA CYS A 23 -2.83 9.04 -21.10
C CYS A 23 -1.42 8.84 -20.50
N PHE A 24 -0.51 9.83 -20.64
CA PHE A 24 0.79 9.79 -19.94
C PHE A 24 0.59 9.70 -18.42
N GLY A 25 -0.34 10.49 -17.88
CA GLY A 25 -0.71 10.44 -16.47
C GLY A 25 -1.25 9.07 -16.04
N VAL A 26 -2.15 8.49 -16.83
CA VAL A 26 -2.73 7.15 -16.57
C VAL A 26 -1.65 6.09 -16.56
N VAL A 27 -0.75 6.10 -17.54
CA VAL A 27 0.42 5.21 -17.54
C VAL A 27 1.21 5.41 -16.25
N GLY A 28 1.54 6.65 -15.91
CA GLY A 28 2.24 7.00 -14.68
C GLY A 28 1.60 6.42 -13.43
N THR A 29 0.27 6.53 -13.30
CA THR A 29 -0.46 5.98 -12.15
C THR A 29 -0.52 4.45 -12.09
N ILE A 30 -0.26 3.74 -13.18
CA ILE A 30 -0.35 2.28 -13.23
C ILE A 30 1.04 1.64 -13.07
N LEU A 31 2.10 2.33 -13.49
CA LEU A 31 3.46 1.79 -13.49
C LEU A 31 3.92 1.21 -12.14
N PRO A 32 3.68 1.86 -10.97
CA PRO A 32 4.15 1.32 -9.70
C PRO A 32 3.63 -0.09 -9.40
N ASP A 33 2.36 -0.36 -9.74
CA ASP A 33 1.68 -1.65 -9.54
C ASP A 33 2.19 -2.76 -10.47
N MET A 34 3.00 -2.43 -11.49
CA MET A 34 3.65 -3.45 -12.33
C MET A 34 4.65 -4.31 -11.54
N ASP A 35 5.02 -3.90 -10.31
CA ASP A 35 5.79 -4.71 -9.37
C ASP A 35 5.11 -6.03 -8.99
N ILE A 36 3.81 -6.19 -9.21
CA ILE A 36 3.11 -7.47 -9.05
C ILE A 36 3.70 -8.56 -9.95
N LEU A 37 4.28 -8.18 -11.10
CA LEU A 37 4.97 -9.11 -12.00
C LEU A 37 6.29 -9.62 -11.39
N MET A 38 6.88 -8.86 -10.46
CA MET A 38 8.09 -9.23 -9.71
C MET A 38 7.80 -10.08 -8.48
N HIS A 39 6.54 -10.16 -8.05
CA HIS A 39 6.14 -10.92 -6.85
C HIS A 39 6.62 -12.39 -6.89
N ARG A 40 6.63 -13.02 -8.06
CA ARG A 40 7.12 -14.39 -8.23
C ARG A 40 8.61 -14.55 -7.90
N LEU A 41 9.40 -13.50 -8.13
CA LEU A 41 10.83 -13.48 -7.82
C LEU A 41 11.01 -13.22 -6.32
N SER A 42 10.38 -12.17 -5.78
CA SER A 42 10.49 -11.81 -4.36
C SER A 42 9.93 -12.89 -3.42
N GLY A 43 8.99 -13.70 -3.89
CA GLY A 43 8.45 -14.78 -3.07
C GLY A 43 9.35 -16.01 -2.94
N ARG A 44 10.24 -16.22 -3.91
CA ARG A 44 11.20 -17.34 -3.88
C ARG A 44 12.48 -17.01 -3.13
N ASP A 45 12.91 -15.76 -3.19
CA ASP A 45 14.15 -15.29 -2.57
C ASP A 45 13.85 -14.19 -1.56
N PRO A 46 14.01 -14.46 -0.24
CA PRO A 46 13.76 -13.46 0.80
C PRO A 46 14.69 -12.25 0.72
N LEU A 47 15.86 -12.37 0.09
CA LEU A 47 16.75 -11.22 -0.16
C LEU A 47 16.10 -10.15 -1.06
N LEU A 48 15.11 -10.56 -1.85
CA LEU A 48 14.38 -9.70 -2.77
C LEU A 48 13.05 -9.20 -2.18
N TYR A 49 12.85 -9.23 -0.85
CA TYR A 49 11.59 -8.83 -0.22
C TYR A 49 11.13 -7.42 -0.63
N ILE A 50 12.06 -6.49 -0.93
CA ILE A 50 11.75 -5.13 -1.36
C ILE A 50 11.19 -5.03 -2.79
N PHE A 51 11.29 -6.11 -3.58
CA PHE A 51 10.65 -6.24 -4.90
C PHE A 51 9.24 -6.85 -4.82
N SER A 52 8.69 -6.98 -3.61
CA SER A 52 7.27 -7.30 -3.42
C SER A 52 6.37 -6.11 -3.75
N HIS A 53 5.07 -6.37 -3.89
CA HIS A 53 4.09 -5.32 -4.14
C HIS A 53 4.02 -4.34 -2.96
N GLY A 54 4.08 -3.04 -3.26
CA GLY A 54 4.25 -1.98 -2.25
C GLY A 54 5.72 -1.74 -1.89
N GLY A 55 6.64 -2.27 -2.70
CA GLY A 55 8.09 -2.26 -2.53
C GLY A 55 8.80 -1.04 -3.13
N ILE A 56 9.94 -1.30 -3.79
CA ILE A 56 10.80 -0.27 -4.39
C ILE A 56 10.04 0.69 -5.32
N THR A 57 9.09 0.20 -6.11
CA THR A 57 8.32 1.02 -7.05
C THR A 57 7.38 2.00 -6.36
N HIS A 58 7.05 1.75 -5.09
CA HIS A 58 6.19 2.60 -4.26
C HIS A 58 6.99 3.57 -3.37
N SER A 59 8.28 3.72 -3.63
CA SER A 59 9.11 4.81 -3.09
C SER A 59 9.11 6.01 -4.04
N ILE A 60 9.39 7.21 -3.54
CA ILE A 60 9.49 8.42 -4.37
C ILE A 60 10.55 8.23 -5.46
N ALA A 61 11.73 7.74 -5.08
CA ALA A 61 12.83 7.52 -6.01
C ALA A 61 12.51 6.44 -7.05
N GLY A 62 11.94 5.30 -6.61
CA GLY A 62 11.57 4.20 -7.49
C GLY A 62 10.44 4.57 -8.45
N SER A 63 9.39 5.24 -7.98
CA SER A 63 8.28 5.74 -8.82
C SER A 63 8.75 6.71 -9.90
N ILE A 64 9.64 7.65 -9.55
CA ILE A 64 10.21 8.58 -10.55
C ILE A 64 11.07 7.81 -11.56
N LEU A 65 11.90 6.87 -11.10
CA LEU A 65 12.76 6.09 -11.98
C LEU A 65 11.95 5.28 -13.00
N ILE A 66 10.92 4.55 -12.57
CA ILE A 66 10.08 3.76 -13.49
C ILE A 66 9.31 4.68 -14.46
N ALA A 67 8.87 5.85 -14.02
CA ALA A 67 8.20 6.83 -14.88
C ALA A 67 9.15 7.37 -15.97
N ILE A 68 10.42 7.66 -15.64
CA ILE A 68 11.44 8.09 -16.61
C ILE A 68 11.74 6.99 -17.62
N VAL A 69 11.86 5.73 -17.17
CA VAL A 69 12.08 4.58 -18.06
C VAL A 69 10.91 4.39 -19.01
N ALA A 70 9.67 4.46 -18.51
CA ALA A 70 8.47 4.37 -19.34
C ALA A 70 8.36 5.54 -20.34
N PHE A 71 8.63 6.77 -19.90
CA PHE A 71 8.65 7.94 -20.78
C PHE A 71 9.66 7.78 -21.91
N SER A 72 10.88 7.35 -21.56
CA SER A 72 11.95 7.09 -22.54
C SER A 72 11.55 5.99 -23.52
N SER A 73 10.85 4.95 -23.07
CA SER A 73 10.30 3.90 -23.92
C SER A 73 9.26 4.46 -24.90
N ILE A 74 8.36 5.34 -24.46
CA ILE A 74 7.38 6.02 -25.31
C ILE A 74 8.09 6.88 -26.37
N CYS A 75 9.12 7.64 -25.99
CA CYS A 75 9.94 8.42 -26.93
C CYS A 75 10.59 7.52 -27.99
N LEU A 76 11.16 6.38 -27.59
CA LEU A 76 11.75 5.41 -28.52
C LEU A 76 10.72 4.80 -29.45
N MET A 77 9.52 4.48 -28.95
CA MET A 77 8.41 3.98 -29.77
C MET A 77 7.95 5.01 -30.82
N GLN A 78 7.90 6.29 -30.46
CA GLN A 78 7.64 7.37 -31.43
C GLN A 78 8.73 7.44 -32.50
N LEU A 79 10.01 7.42 -32.10
CA LEU A 79 11.14 7.47 -33.04
C LEU A 79 11.18 6.26 -33.97
N ALA A 80 10.74 5.10 -33.49
CA ALA A 80 10.59 3.88 -34.29
C ALA A 80 9.36 3.90 -35.22
N GLY A 81 8.53 4.94 -35.18
CA GLY A 81 7.29 5.07 -35.96
C GLY A 81 6.14 4.18 -35.48
N ILE A 82 6.23 3.63 -34.26
CA ILE A 82 5.18 2.80 -33.65
C ILE A 82 4.03 3.68 -33.13
N LEU A 83 4.37 4.85 -32.59
CA LEU A 83 3.41 5.84 -32.07
C LEU A 83 3.42 7.09 -32.96
N SER A 84 2.28 7.79 -32.98
CA SER A 84 2.13 9.09 -33.64
C SER A 84 1.56 10.09 -32.63
N LEU A 85 2.47 10.71 -31.89
CA LEU A 85 2.23 11.77 -30.91
C LEU A 85 2.68 13.13 -31.45
N PRO A 86 2.18 14.25 -30.89
CA PRO A 86 2.70 15.58 -31.17
C PRO A 86 4.22 15.67 -30.99
N SER A 87 4.90 16.35 -31.92
CA SER A 87 6.35 16.51 -31.93
C SER A 87 6.83 17.80 -31.26
N ASP A 88 5.91 18.63 -30.76
CA ASP A 88 6.28 19.91 -30.17
C ASP A 88 7.01 19.69 -28.82
N PRO A 89 8.09 20.43 -28.53
CA PRO A 89 8.85 20.24 -27.29
C PRO A 89 8.02 20.46 -26.01
N GLY A 90 7.01 21.34 -26.07
CA GLY A 90 6.14 21.63 -24.93
C GLY A 90 5.33 20.40 -24.51
N PHE A 91 4.77 19.67 -25.48
CA PHE A 91 4.04 18.43 -25.30
C PHE A 91 4.89 17.38 -24.61
N TRP A 92 6.15 17.20 -25.01
CA TRP A 92 7.04 16.22 -24.37
C TRP A 92 7.42 16.60 -22.94
N ILE A 93 7.68 17.89 -22.67
CA ILE A 93 7.92 18.39 -21.31
C ILE A 93 6.69 18.15 -20.43
N SER A 94 5.50 18.48 -20.94
CA SER A 94 4.23 18.21 -20.25
C SER A 94 3.97 16.71 -20.08
N GLY A 95 4.29 15.88 -21.07
CA GLY A 95 4.14 14.42 -21.01
C GLY A 95 5.03 13.79 -19.94
N LEU A 96 6.28 14.25 -19.82
CA LEU A 96 7.18 13.84 -18.73
C LEU A 96 6.64 14.30 -17.37
N GLY A 97 6.15 15.53 -17.28
CA GLY A 97 5.50 16.04 -16.08
C GLY A 97 4.27 15.21 -15.68
N MET A 98 3.45 14.80 -16.65
CA MET A 98 2.24 14.02 -16.42
C MET A 98 2.52 12.58 -15.99
N ILE A 99 3.46 11.88 -16.63
CA ILE A 99 3.80 10.50 -16.25
C ILE A 99 4.47 10.44 -14.87
N VAL A 100 5.36 11.39 -14.56
CA VAL A 100 5.94 11.52 -13.22
C VAL A 100 4.87 11.91 -12.21
N GLY A 101 4.02 12.89 -12.54
CA GLY A 101 2.91 13.32 -11.69
C GLY A 101 1.92 12.20 -11.40
N GLY A 102 1.62 11.35 -12.39
CA GLY A 102 0.81 10.14 -12.22
C GLY A 102 1.45 9.13 -11.27
N ALA A 103 2.75 8.85 -11.42
CA ALA A 103 3.46 7.96 -10.50
C ALA A 103 3.51 8.51 -9.07
N LEU A 104 3.69 9.83 -8.91
CA LEU A 104 3.64 10.48 -7.59
C LEU A 104 2.21 10.52 -7.01
N LEU A 105 1.18 10.62 -7.85
CA LEU A 105 -0.21 10.51 -7.41
C LEU A 105 -0.50 9.09 -6.90
N HIS A 106 -0.01 8.05 -7.59
CA HIS A 106 -0.12 6.65 -7.13
C HIS A 106 0.40 6.47 -5.71
N ILE A 107 1.66 6.84 -5.44
CA ILE A 107 2.24 6.70 -4.10
C ILE A 107 1.51 7.56 -3.06
N THR A 108 0.97 8.72 -3.47
CA THR A 108 0.18 9.58 -2.57
C THR A 108 -1.11 8.88 -2.16
N LEU A 109 -1.75 8.17 -3.09
CA LEU A 109 -2.98 7.42 -2.82
C LEU A 109 -2.71 6.16 -2.00
N ASP A 110 -1.58 5.48 -2.23
CA ASP A 110 -1.19 4.31 -1.45
C ASP A 110 -0.70 4.66 -0.05
N TYR A 111 -0.12 5.85 0.16
CA TYR A 111 0.17 6.37 1.49
C TYR A 111 -1.09 6.47 2.37
N LEU A 112 -2.30 6.55 1.80
CA LEU A 112 -3.56 6.55 2.55
C LEU A 112 -3.89 5.17 3.16
N ALA A 113 -3.33 4.08 2.65
CA ALA A 113 -3.59 2.71 3.08
C ALA A 113 -2.64 2.27 4.19
N TYR A 114 -3.19 1.61 5.22
CA TYR A 114 -2.52 1.22 6.46
C TYR A 114 -1.31 0.27 6.31
N PRO A 115 -1.24 -0.66 5.32
CA PRO A 115 -0.01 -1.42 5.07
C PRO A 115 1.21 -0.51 4.85
N GLY A 116 0.97 0.71 4.36
CA GLY A 116 1.98 1.72 4.11
C GLY A 116 2.92 1.36 2.97
N ILE A 117 3.76 2.33 2.62
CA ILE A 117 4.75 2.22 1.54
C ILE A 117 6.10 2.78 1.99
N PRO A 118 7.22 2.26 1.47
CA PRO A 118 8.56 2.70 1.85
C PRO A 118 8.95 3.98 1.11
N LEU A 119 8.30 5.11 1.46
CA LEU A 119 8.41 6.40 0.74
C LEU A 119 9.85 6.83 0.45
N PHE A 120 10.78 6.57 1.37
CA PHE A 120 12.17 7.02 1.31
C PHE A 120 13.17 5.92 0.93
N PHE A 121 12.73 4.77 0.43
CA PHE A 121 13.65 3.79 -0.13
C PHE A 121 14.43 4.42 -1.32
N PRO A 122 15.74 4.19 -1.47
CA PRO A 122 16.59 3.20 -0.79
C PRO A 122 17.23 3.63 0.53
N LEU A 123 16.91 4.83 1.05
CA LEU A 123 17.50 5.31 2.31
C LEU A 123 16.95 4.58 3.54
N SER A 124 15.69 4.15 3.47
CA SER A 124 15.03 3.35 4.51
C SER A 124 13.92 2.49 3.90
N ASP A 125 13.77 1.28 4.43
CA ASP A 125 12.68 0.34 4.15
C ASP A 125 11.46 0.55 5.06
N LYS A 126 11.52 1.54 5.97
CA LYS A 126 10.41 1.90 6.86
C LYS A 126 9.19 2.32 6.04
N LYS A 127 8.05 1.71 6.36
CA LYS A 127 6.77 2.06 5.74
C LYS A 127 6.11 3.24 6.42
N TYR A 128 5.47 4.07 5.61
CA TYR A 128 4.74 5.25 6.02
C TYR A 128 3.29 5.11 5.58
N THR A 129 2.37 5.52 6.46
CA THR A 129 0.94 5.48 6.17
C THR A 129 0.18 6.55 6.93
N LEU A 130 -0.87 7.08 6.32
CA LEU A 130 -1.90 7.85 7.00
C LEU A 130 -2.94 6.93 7.68
N GLY A 131 -3.04 5.69 7.23
CA GLY A 131 -3.83 4.65 7.88
C GLY A 131 -5.33 4.92 7.91
N ILE A 132 -5.90 5.46 6.82
CA ILE A 132 -7.34 5.72 6.70
C ILE A 132 -8.08 4.58 6.00
N PHE A 133 -7.36 3.77 5.21
CA PHE A 133 -7.89 2.55 4.59
C PHE A 133 -7.15 1.31 5.12
N PRO A 134 -7.82 0.15 5.27
CA PRO A 134 -7.19 -1.11 5.71
C PRO A 134 -6.22 -1.73 4.68
N GLY A 135 -6.15 -1.17 3.48
CA GLY A 135 -5.58 -1.78 2.27
C GLY A 135 -6.40 -1.34 1.06
N PRO A 136 -6.60 -2.21 0.05
CA PRO A 136 -7.54 -1.94 -1.04
C PRO A 136 -8.96 -1.67 -0.51
N SER A 137 -9.53 -0.52 -0.87
CA SER A 137 -10.89 -0.16 -0.45
C SER A 137 -11.90 -0.82 -1.38
N LEU A 138 -12.57 -1.87 -0.90
CA LEU A 138 -13.59 -2.58 -1.66
C LEU A 138 -14.68 -1.65 -2.19
N PHE A 139 -15.07 -0.63 -1.41
CA PHE A 139 -16.05 0.37 -1.83
C PHE A 139 -15.56 1.20 -3.02
N LEU A 140 -14.30 1.67 -3.00
CA LEU A 140 -13.73 2.43 -4.11
C LEU A 140 -13.57 1.55 -5.34
N THR A 141 -13.13 0.31 -5.16
CA THR A 141 -13.02 -0.65 -6.26
C THR A 141 -14.37 -0.91 -6.90
N ILE A 142 -15.43 -1.15 -6.11
CA ILE A 142 -16.79 -1.32 -6.64
C ILE A 142 -17.25 -0.04 -7.37
N ALA A 143 -17.05 1.15 -6.79
CA ALA A 143 -17.44 2.41 -7.41
C ALA A 143 -16.72 2.62 -8.76
N SER A 144 -15.41 2.37 -8.82
CA SER A 144 -14.60 2.45 -10.04
C SER A 144 -15.02 1.42 -11.07
N VAL A 145 -15.27 0.16 -10.69
CA VAL A 145 -15.77 -0.88 -11.61
C VAL A 145 -17.15 -0.53 -12.17
N VAL A 146 -18.09 -0.09 -11.32
CA VAL A 146 -19.42 0.33 -11.77
C VAL A 146 -19.30 1.51 -12.73
N PHE A 147 -18.48 2.50 -12.42
CA PHE A 147 -18.24 3.64 -13.31
C PHE A 147 -17.66 3.20 -14.67
N LEU A 148 -16.68 2.30 -14.67
CA LEU A 148 -16.13 1.72 -15.90
C LEU A 148 -17.20 1.00 -16.74
N ILE A 149 -18.07 0.21 -16.09
CA ILE A 149 -19.17 -0.48 -16.78
C ILE A 149 -20.14 0.53 -17.39
N LEU A 150 -20.51 1.59 -16.66
CA LEU A 150 -21.39 2.64 -17.17
C LEU A 150 -20.78 3.38 -18.36
N LEU A 151 -19.46 3.64 -18.34
CA LEU A 151 -18.72 4.21 -19.48
C LEU A 151 -18.78 3.29 -20.71
N ILE A 152 -18.49 2.00 -20.54
CA ILE A 152 -18.49 1.01 -21.63
C ILE A 152 -19.90 0.86 -22.25
N LEU A 153 -20.94 0.88 -21.43
CA LEU A 153 -22.32 0.76 -21.88
C LEU A 153 -22.89 2.09 -22.44
N GLY A 154 -22.13 3.18 -22.39
CA GLY A 154 -22.56 4.51 -22.85
C GLY A 154 -23.58 5.19 -21.94
N PHE A 155 -23.77 4.71 -20.71
CA PHE A 155 -24.61 5.35 -19.69
C PHE A 155 -23.88 6.46 -18.92
N ALA A 156 -22.55 6.50 -19.01
CA ALA A 156 -21.71 7.59 -18.53
C ALA A 156 -20.84 8.11 -19.68
N GLY A 157 -20.57 9.42 -19.68
CA GLY A 157 -19.64 10.09 -20.57
C GLY A 157 -18.42 10.63 -19.84
N ALA A 158 -17.53 11.29 -20.59
CA ALA A 158 -16.31 11.89 -20.03
C ALA A 158 -16.59 12.90 -18.91
N ALA A 159 -17.69 13.66 -19.00
CA ALA A 159 -18.08 14.63 -17.98
C ALA A 159 -18.44 13.98 -16.62
N ASP A 160 -18.87 12.72 -16.63
CA ASP A 160 -19.24 12.00 -15.40
C ASP A 160 -18.02 11.61 -14.55
N ILE A 161 -16.80 11.80 -15.06
CA ILE A 161 -15.58 11.63 -14.25
C ILE A 161 -15.58 12.57 -13.04
N TYR A 162 -16.18 13.75 -13.15
CA TYR A 162 -16.29 14.69 -12.03
C TYR A 162 -17.24 14.17 -10.96
N LEU A 163 -18.31 13.47 -11.35
CA LEU A 163 -19.21 12.82 -10.39
C LEU A 163 -18.48 11.69 -9.66
N TRP A 164 -17.75 10.84 -10.39
CA TRP A 164 -16.89 9.83 -9.78
C TRP A 164 -15.86 10.47 -8.83
N GLY A 165 -15.24 11.58 -9.23
CA GLY A 165 -14.29 12.33 -8.42
C GLY A 165 -14.88 12.88 -7.12
N ILE A 166 -16.13 13.38 -7.16
CA ILE A 166 -16.85 13.83 -5.95
C ILE A 166 -17.06 12.65 -5.00
N VAL A 167 -17.48 11.49 -5.51
CA VAL A 167 -17.66 10.27 -4.69
C VAL A 167 -16.33 9.84 -4.08
N PHE A 168 -15.27 9.80 -4.88
CA PHE A 168 -13.91 9.46 -4.46
C PHE A 168 -13.41 10.38 -3.32
N LEU A 169 -13.49 11.70 -3.50
CA LEU A 169 -13.10 12.67 -2.49
C LEU A 169 -13.98 12.58 -1.24
N GLY A 170 -15.29 12.35 -1.40
CA GLY A 170 -16.21 12.14 -0.29
C GLY A 170 -15.81 10.94 0.58
N ILE A 171 -15.38 9.84 -0.04
CA ILE A 171 -14.90 8.64 0.67
C ILE A 171 -13.58 8.92 1.42
N ILE A 172 -12.66 9.67 0.82
CA ILE A 172 -11.41 10.08 1.49
C ILE A 172 -11.73 10.96 2.71
N ILE A 173 -12.55 12.00 2.53
CA ILE A 173 -12.94 12.91 3.62
C ILE A 173 -13.64 12.15 4.75
N PHE A 174 -14.60 11.28 4.41
CA PHE A 174 -15.28 10.43 5.39
C PHE A 174 -14.28 9.55 6.16
N SER A 175 -13.31 8.95 5.47
CA SER A 175 -12.31 8.09 6.09
C SER A 175 -11.34 8.86 7.00
N LEU A 176 -10.96 10.08 6.60
CA LEU A 176 -10.19 11.01 7.43
C LEU A 176 -10.94 11.40 8.71
N ILE A 177 -12.22 11.76 8.59
CA ILE A 177 -13.06 12.13 9.75
C ILE A 177 -13.14 10.94 10.71
N LYS A 178 -13.44 9.74 10.22
CA LYS A 178 -13.45 8.53 11.07
C LYS A 178 -12.12 8.29 11.77
N LYS A 179 -11.00 8.36 11.02
CA LYS A 179 -9.66 8.19 11.58
C LYS A 179 -9.40 9.21 12.69
N GLY A 180 -9.74 10.48 12.45
CA GLY A 180 -9.60 11.55 13.45
C GLY A 180 -10.44 11.29 14.71
N LEU A 181 -11.68 10.86 14.56
CA LEU A 181 -12.57 10.52 15.69
C LEU A 181 -12.03 9.34 16.51
N VAL A 182 -11.58 8.28 15.86
CA VAL A 182 -11.05 7.08 16.54
C VAL A 182 -9.70 7.38 17.19
N ALA A 183 -8.78 8.02 16.49
CA ALA A 183 -7.49 8.44 17.05
C ALA A 183 -7.66 9.43 18.21
N GLY A 184 -8.66 10.32 18.13
CA GLY A 184 -8.99 11.24 19.22
C GLY A 184 -9.55 10.53 20.46
N ARG A 185 -10.29 9.43 20.29
CA ARG A 185 -10.83 8.61 21.38
C ARG A 185 -9.76 7.72 22.03
N PHE A 186 -8.82 7.20 21.24
CA PHE A 186 -7.77 6.28 21.69
C PHE A 186 -6.39 6.93 21.60
N ARG A 187 -6.22 8.08 22.25
CA ARG A 187 -4.94 8.80 22.28
C ARG A 187 -3.82 7.92 22.85
N GLY A 188 -2.66 7.95 22.19
CA GLY A 188 -1.51 7.15 22.58
C GLY A 188 -1.59 5.67 22.20
N LYS A 189 -2.67 5.24 21.52
CA LYS A 189 -2.79 3.90 20.98
C LYS A 189 -2.77 3.93 19.46
N GLU A 190 -2.25 2.87 18.86
CA GLU A 190 -2.31 2.70 17.42
C GLU A 190 -3.71 2.23 17.00
N THR A 191 -4.21 2.80 15.91
CA THR A 191 -5.58 2.60 15.43
C THR A 191 -5.56 2.14 13.98
N ILE A 192 -6.03 0.93 13.74
CA ILE A 192 -5.92 0.25 12.46
C ILE A 192 -7.33 0.13 11.86
N PRO A 193 -7.59 0.72 10.68
CA PRO A 193 -8.87 0.52 10.02
C PRO A 193 -9.04 -0.94 9.61
N THR A 194 -10.26 -1.46 9.66
CA THR A 194 -10.59 -2.80 9.11
C THR A 194 -11.37 -2.68 7.80
N PHE A 195 -11.58 -3.79 7.09
CA PHE A 195 -12.45 -3.82 5.90
C PHE A 195 -13.91 -3.47 6.21
N HIS A 196 -14.34 -3.64 7.46
CA HIS A 196 -15.64 -3.16 7.89
C HIS A 196 -15.54 -1.66 8.25
N PRO A 197 -16.30 -0.77 7.59
CA PRO A 197 -16.06 0.68 7.65
C PRO A 197 -16.27 1.30 9.04
N LEU A 198 -16.94 0.59 9.95
CA LEU A 198 -17.22 1.02 11.32
C LEU A 198 -16.39 0.29 12.37
N HIS A 199 -15.56 -0.68 11.97
CA HIS A 199 -14.73 -1.44 12.90
C HIS A 199 -13.25 -1.09 12.74
N TRP A 200 -12.57 -1.07 13.87
CA TRP A 200 -11.16 -0.73 14.01
C TRP A 200 -10.48 -1.75 14.92
N ILE A 201 -9.19 -1.96 14.71
CA ILE A 201 -8.33 -2.64 15.68
C ILE A 201 -7.57 -1.55 16.43
N ILE A 202 -7.53 -1.69 17.75
CA ILE A 202 -6.81 -0.81 18.65
C ILE A 202 -5.65 -1.60 19.23
N VAL A 203 -4.44 -1.13 18.97
CA VAL A 203 -3.21 -1.73 19.48
C VAL A 203 -2.67 -0.81 20.57
N SER A 204 -2.56 -1.35 21.78
CA SER A 204 -1.87 -0.73 22.90
C SER A 204 -0.55 -1.48 23.08
N GLU A 205 0.54 -0.74 23.17
CA GLU A 205 1.87 -1.30 23.40
C GLU A 205 2.37 -0.85 24.77
N ASP A 206 2.85 -1.79 25.57
CA ASP A 206 3.70 -1.51 26.73
C ASP A 206 5.10 -2.11 26.49
N ASP A 207 5.98 -2.11 27.50
CA ASP A 207 7.35 -2.60 27.34
C ASP A 207 7.43 -4.09 27.00
N ARG A 208 6.43 -4.90 27.36
CA ARG A 208 6.48 -6.37 27.33
C ARG A 208 5.43 -7.03 26.45
N GLU A 209 4.31 -6.37 26.18
CA GLU A 209 3.16 -6.93 25.49
C GLU A 209 2.48 -5.94 24.54
N TYR A 210 1.82 -6.53 23.55
CA TYR A 210 0.82 -5.89 22.71
C TYR A 210 -0.56 -6.31 23.20
N THR A 211 -1.37 -5.35 23.61
CA THR A 211 -2.80 -5.56 23.86
C THR A 211 -3.57 -5.15 22.61
N ILE A 212 -4.23 -6.12 22.00
CA ILE A 212 -5.00 -5.96 20.77
C ILE A 212 -6.48 -6.04 21.14
N SER A 213 -7.24 -5.02 20.80
CA SER A 213 -8.69 -4.99 21.00
C SER A 213 -9.41 -4.55 19.73
N ARG A 214 -10.68 -4.95 19.57
CA ARG A 214 -11.52 -4.46 18.49
C ARG A 214 -12.42 -3.34 18.99
N TYR A 215 -12.68 -2.38 18.12
CA TYR A 215 -13.59 -1.27 18.41
C TYR A 215 -14.63 -1.16 17.32
N SER A 216 -15.89 -1.11 17.72
CA SER A 216 -17.02 -0.75 16.87
C SER A 216 -17.50 0.64 17.24
N ILE A 217 -17.70 1.50 16.25
CA ILE A 217 -18.25 2.85 16.47
C ILE A 217 -19.59 2.80 17.20
N THR A 218 -20.41 1.78 16.96
CA THR A 218 -21.72 1.61 17.62
C THR A 218 -21.67 0.74 18.86
N GLY A 219 -20.75 -0.23 18.91
CA GLY A 219 -20.70 -1.27 19.95
C GLY A 219 -19.66 -1.06 21.05
N GLY A 220 -18.76 -0.08 20.91
CA GLY A 220 -17.65 0.11 21.85
C GLY A 220 -16.50 -0.89 21.63
N VAL A 221 -15.68 -1.09 22.67
CA VAL A 221 -14.51 -1.99 22.64
C VAL A 221 -14.96 -3.42 22.96
N TYR A 222 -14.44 -4.40 22.22
CA TYR A 222 -14.73 -5.82 22.39
C TYR A 222 -13.54 -6.67 21.91
N GLY A 223 -13.48 -7.94 22.34
CA GLY A 223 -12.49 -8.91 21.89
C GLY A 223 -11.05 -8.44 22.14
N GLU A 224 -10.61 -8.61 23.39
CA GLU A 224 -9.27 -8.23 23.83
C GLU A 224 -8.35 -9.46 23.89
N SER A 225 -7.11 -9.30 23.45
CA SER A 225 -6.09 -10.35 23.47
C SER A 225 -4.72 -9.72 23.70
N ALA A 226 -3.95 -10.28 24.64
CA ALA A 226 -2.60 -9.83 24.96
C ALA A 226 -1.58 -10.80 24.36
N TYR A 227 -0.54 -10.25 23.74
CA TYR A 227 0.57 -10.99 23.14
C TYR A 227 1.88 -10.47 23.71
N LYS A 228 2.66 -11.33 24.35
CA LYS A 228 4.01 -10.96 24.79
C LYS A 228 4.88 -10.68 23.56
N LYS A 229 5.66 -9.60 23.59
CA LYS A 229 6.61 -9.27 22.52
C LYS A 229 7.65 -10.37 22.35
N SER A 230 8.09 -10.93 23.47
CA SER A 230 8.97 -12.09 23.53
C SER A 230 8.52 -13.04 24.63
N GLU A 231 8.31 -14.30 24.28
CA GLU A 231 8.04 -15.39 25.20
C GLU A 231 9.18 -16.41 25.14
N SER A 232 10.00 -16.42 26.19
CA SER A 232 11.15 -17.33 26.33
C SER A 232 12.22 -17.18 25.23
N VAL A 233 12.36 -15.96 24.67
CA VAL A 233 13.41 -15.59 23.71
C VAL A 233 14.17 -14.37 24.24
N GLY A 234 15.51 -14.44 24.28
CA GLY A 234 16.36 -13.34 24.72
C GLY A 234 16.50 -12.23 23.67
N GLU A 235 16.83 -11.00 24.09
CA GLU A 235 17.08 -9.89 23.16
C GLU A 235 18.24 -10.18 22.20
N GLU A 236 19.32 -10.81 22.68
CA GLU A 236 20.47 -11.22 21.86
C GLU A 236 20.07 -12.19 20.73
N GLU A 237 19.10 -13.07 20.99
CA GLU A 237 18.62 -14.04 20.00
C GLU A 237 17.75 -13.35 18.94
N ILE A 238 16.94 -12.37 19.35
CA ILE A 238 16.15 -11.52 18.43
C ILE A 238 17.08 -10.67 17.56
N GLU A 239 18.19 -10.17 18.13
CA GLU A 239 19.20 -9.39 17.41
C GLU A 239 19.97 -10.28 16.42
N ALA A 240 20.32 -11.52 16.79
CA ALA A 240 20.95 -12.47 15.88
C ALA A 240 20.09 -12.79 14.65
N LEU A 241 18.76 -12.76 14.77
CA LEU A 241 17.82 -12.94 13.66
C LEU A 241 17.57 -11.66 12.86
N ALA A 242 18.00 -10.48 13.32
CA ALA A 242 17.66 -9.21 12.69
C ALA A 242 18.17 -9.10 11.24
N ASP A 243 19.30 -9.74 10.95
CA ASP A 243 19.90 -9.74 9.61
C ASP A 243 19.44 -10.87 8.70
N ASP A 244 18.70 -11.84 9.24
CA ASP A 244 18.13 -12.93 8.47
C ASP A 244 17.18 -12.40 7.38
N PRO A 245 17.37 -12.76 6.11
CA PRO A 245 16.52 -12.34 5.00
C PRO A 245 15.02 -12.66 5.21
N GLU A 246 14.69 -13.81 5.81
CA GLU A 246 13.30 -14.17 6.12
C GLU A 246 12.73 -13.31 7.23
N MET A 247 13.53 -12.99 8.25
CA MET A 247 13.11 -12.09 9.32
C MET A 247 12.87 -10.67 8.79
N LYS A 248 13.73 -10.18 7.88
CA LYS A 248 13.54 -8.89 7.18
C LYS A 248 12.25 -8.91 6.35
N ARG A 249 11.99 -9.97 5.59
CA ARG A 249 10.77 -10.15 4.81
C ARG A 249 9.51 -10.18 5.68
N LEU A 250 9.55 -10.89 6.81
CA LEU A 250 8.48 -10.95 7.80
C LEU A 250 8.22 -9.56 8.39
N ARG A 251 9.25 -8.87 8.91
CA ARG A 251 9.13 -7.51 9.49
C ARG A 251 8.54 -6.54 8.48
N TYR A 252 9.03 -6.58 7.24
CA TYR A 252 8.55 -5.73 6.16
C TYR A 252 7.06 -5.93 5.86
N SER A 253 6.57 -7.16 6.00
CA SER A 253 5.18 -7.54 5.67
C SER A 253 4.23 -7.50 6.87
N SER A 254 4.74 -7.23 8.08
CA SER A 254 3.99 -7.32 9.32
C SER A 254 3.63 -5.97 9.91
N TYR A 255 2.52 -5.93 10.62
CA TYR A 255 2.12 -4.76 11.42
C TYR A 255 2.79 -4.77 12.79
N LEU A 256 2.86 -5.95 13.38
CA LEU A 256 3.49 -6.24 14.66
C LEU A 256 4.29 -7.52 14.51
N VAL A 257 5.35 -7.68 15.30
CA VAL A 257 6.12 -8.93 15.36
C VAL A 257 6.27 -9.35 16.81
N VAL A 258 5.89 -10.58 17.09
CA VAL A 258 6.11 -11.22 18.40
C VAL A 258 6.98 -12.46 18.22
N PHE A 259 7.71 -12.82 19.28
CA PHE A 259 8.64 -13.94 19.31
C PHE A 259 8.20 -14.96 20.37
N GLU A 260 8.21 -16.24 20.01
CA GLU A 260 7.86 -17.36 20.87
C GLU A 260 8.90 -18.47 20.71
N ARG A 261 9.37 -19.05 21.82
CA ARG A 261 10.14 -20.30 21.77
C ARG A 261 9.22 -21.49 21.95
N SER A 262 9.23 -22.40 20.98
CA SER A 262 8.54 -23.69 21.07
C SER A 262 9.41 -24.79 20.48
N GLU A 263 9.55 -25.91 21.20
CA GLU A 263 10.31 -27.10 20.75
C GLU A 263 11.76 -26.78 20.32
N GLY A 264 12.41 -25.83 20.99
CA GLY A 264 13.79 -25.43 20.68
C GLY A 264 13.95 -24.52 19.47
N LYS A 265 12.85 -24.15 18.79
CA LYS A 265 12.83 -23.20 17.67
C LYS A 265 12.30 -21.84 18.11
N ILE A 266 12.78 -20.78 17.47
CA ILE A 266 12.23 -19.43 17.63
C ILE A 266 11.22 -19.20 16.51
N ARG A 267 9.97 -18.96 16.89
CA ARG A 267 8.90 -18.55 15.98
C ARG A 267 8.69 -17.05 16.09
N ALA A 268 8.86 -16.33 14.98
CA ALA A 268 8.50 -14.94 14.85
C ALA A 268 7.23 -14.82 14.00
N TYR A 269 6.23 -14.05 14.41
CA TYR A 269 4.98 -13.93 13.66
C TYR A 269 4.22 -12.63 13.91
N ASP A 270 3.29 -12.31 13.01
CA ASP A 270 2.35 -11.20 13.16
C ASP A 270 1.03 -11.69 13.77
N PRO A 271 0.72 -11.31 15.03
CA PRO A 271 -0.48 -11.79 15.71
C PRO A 271 -1.77 -11.32 15.03
N LEU A 272 -1.77 -10.15 14.37
CA LEU A 272 -2.95 -9.66 13.65
C LEU A 272 -3.25 -10.54 12.43
N ARG A 273 -2.21 -11.02 11.75
CA ARG A 273 -2.37 -11.82 10.53
C ARG A 273 -2.56 -13.31 10.78
N VAL A 274 -1.89 -13.85 11.80
CA VAL A 274 -2.05 -15.26 12.20
C VAL A 274 -3.43 -15.51 12.81
N SER A 275 -3.96 -14.57 13.60
CA SER A 275 -5.31 -14.68 14.19
C SER A 275 -6.47 -14.36 13.22
N GLY A 276 -6.15 -13.93 11.99
CA GLY A 276 -7.16 -13.54 10.99
C GLY A 276 -7.84 -12.20 11.27
N LEU A 277 -7.28 -11.36 12.16
CA LEU A 277 -7.75 -9.98 12.36
C LEU A 277 -7.46 -9.10 11.14
N MET A 278 -6.33 -9.35 10.48
CA MET A 278 -5.91 -8.68 9.25
C MET A 278 -5.50 -9.73 8.21
N PHE A 279 -6.08 -9.68 7.02
CA PHE A 279 -5.75 -10.63 5.96
C PHE A 279 -4.59 -10.18 5.06
N TYR A 280 -4.38 -8.87 4.92
CA TYR A 280 -3.43 -8.29 3.99
C TYR A 280 -2.20 -7.76 4.73
N PRO A 281 -0.96 -7.88 4.21
CA PRO A 281 -0.58 -8.72 3.07
C PRO A 281 -0.75 -10.22 3.38
N PRO A 282 -1.12 -11.05 2.37
CA PRO A 282 -1.51 -12.46 2.60
C PRO A 282 -0.33 -13.40 2.94
N ASP A 283 0.88 -13.03 2.53
CA ASP A 283 2.07 -13.90 2.60
C ASP A 283 3.00 -13.54 3.76
N TYR A 284 3.93 -14.45 4.07
CA TYR A 284 5.02 -14.25 5.06
C TYR A 284 4.49 -13.83 6.43
N ARG A 285 3.49 -14.56 6.95
CA ARG A 285 2.82 -14.27 8.24
C ARG A 285 3.60 -14.72 9.46
N GLU A 286 4.51 -15.67 9.27
CA GLU A 286 5.36 -16.24 10.31
C GLU A 286 6.70 -16.71 9.71
N TYR A 287 7.70 -16.82 10.58
CA TYR A 287 9.04 -17.34 10.32
C TYR A 287 9.45 -18.23 11.50
N VAL A 288 10.07 -19.38 11.23
CA VAL A 288 10.59 -20.29 12.25
C VAL A 288 12.08 -20.50 12.01
N ALA A 289 12.89 -20.10 12.97
CA ALA A 289 14.34 -20.26 12.96
C ALA A 289 14.76 -21.40 13.89
N GLU A 290 15.69 -22.22 13.42
CA GLU A 290 16.46 -23.12 14.27
C GLU A 290 17.67 -22.34 14.78
N LEU A 291 17.87 -22.31 16.09
CA LEU A 291 19.09 -21.71 16.63
C LEU A 291 20.27 -22.63 16.26
N PRO A 292 21.41 -22.06 15.82
CA PRO A 292 22.61 -22.84 15.66
C PRO A 292 22.97 -23.46 17.02
N GLU A 293 23.22 -24.78 17.05
CA GLU A 293 23.70 -25.46 18.25
C GLU A 293 24.97 -24.74 18.73
N SER A 294 24.91 -24.21 19.95
CA SER A 294 26.03 -23.53 20.63
C SER A 294 27.14 -24.48 21.01
#